data_AF-A0A509C8A5-F1
#
_entry.id   AF-A0A509C8A5-F1
#
_cell.length_a   1.000
_cell.length_b   1.000
_cell.length_c   1.000
_cell.angle_alpha   90.00
_cell.angle_beta   90.00
_cell.angle_gamma   90.00
#
_symmetry.space_group_name_H-M   'P 1'
#
loop_
_entity.id
_entity.type
_entity.pdbx_description
1 polymer ?
#
loop_
_entity_poly.entity_id
_entity_poly.type
_entity_poly.pdbx_seq_one_letter_code
_entity_poly.pdbx_strand_id
1 'polypeptide(L)'
;MKKNSGIATLMCYTPKMSEDSKKMVKGFSTSAGGCTTTFVESTDTKLINETVCNNPDVKSHSIVETTKISDTEFAMTMKSDVDAGGNKTTSINKIKQTFVGKTCSEASKGVKQ
;
A
#
# COMPACT_ATOMS: atom_id res chain seq x y z
N MET A 1 17.51 -18.16 15.24
CA MET A 1 17.23 -16.83 14.64
C MET A 1 16.33 -17.04 13.43
N LYS A 2 15.14 -16.41 13.41
CA LYS A 2 14.13 -16.58 12.34
C LYS A 2 14.73 -16.17 10.99
N LYS A 3 14.75 -17.09 10.02
CA LYS A 3 14.96 -16.77 8.61
C LYS A 3 13.79 -15.90 8.15
N ASN A 4 13.97 -14.59 8.06
CA ASN A 4 13.19 -13.77 7.15
C ASN A 4 13.54 -14.28 5.74
N SER A 5 12.69 -15.11 5.13
CA SER A 5 12.76 -15.39 3.69
C SER A 5 12.18 -14.23 2.87
N GLY A 6 12.29 -13.00 3.38
CA GLY A 6 11.79 -11.81 2.72
C GLY A 6 12.76 -11.43 1.63
N ILE A 7 12.53 -11.91 0.41
CA ILE A 7 13.16 -11.34 -0.78
C ILE A 7 12.81 -9.85 -0.74
N ALA A 8 13.83 -9.00 -0.59
CA ALA A 8 13.65 -7.56 -0.67
C ALA A 8 13.24 -7.23 -2.11
N THR A 9 11.96 -6.92 -2.31
CA THR A 9 11.48 -6.48 -3.63
C THR A 9 12.00 -5.08 -3.88
N LEU A 10 12.99 -4.99 -4.77
CA LEU A 10 13.49 -3.71 -5.26
C LEU A 10 12.50 -3.18 -6.30
N MET A 11 11.91 -2.02 -6.04
CA MET A 11 10.93 -1.40 -6.91
C MET A 11 11.35 0.00 -7.34
N CYS A 12 11.25 0.27 -8.63
CA CYS A 12 11.45 1.59 -9.21
C CYS A 12 10.17 2.41 -9.18
N TYR A 13 10.25 3.61 -8.61
CA TYR A 13 9.17 4.59 -8.73
C TYR A 13 9.11 5.11 -10.16
N THR A 14 7.98 4.89 -10.84
CA THR A 14 7.76 5.41 -12.20
C THR A 14 7.30 6.88 -12.14
N PRO A 15 7.48 7.67 -13.22
CA PRO A 15 6.96 9.04 -13.28
C PRO A 15 5.45 9.10 -12.99
N LYS A 16 4.68 8.16 -13.54
CA LYS A 16 3.23 8.07 -13.28
C LYS A 16 2.90 7.85 -11.80
N MET A 17 3.67 7.00 -11.10
CA MET A 17 3.49 6.82 -9.66
C MET A 17 3.77 8.11 -8.88
N SER A 18 4.78 8.89 -9.29
CA SER A 18 5.07 10.20 -8.69
C SER A 18 3.98 11.24 -8.97
N GLU A 19 3.35 11.20 -10.14
CA GLU A 19 2.21 12.08 -10.44
C GLU A 19 0.97 11.70 -9.64
N ASP A 20 0.68 10.39 -9.58
CA ASP A 20 -0.49 9.90 -8.87
C ASP A 20 -0.34 10.09 -7.34
N SER A 21 0.88 10.04 -6.78
CA SER A 21 1.11 10.34 -5.36
C SER A 21 0.74 11.79 -4.99
N LYS A 22 0.87 12.74 -5.91
CA LYS A 22 0.50 14.15 -5.66
C LYS A 22 -1.01 14.35 -5.52
N LYS A 23 -1.82 13.42 -6.03
CA LYS A 23 -3.28 13.45 -5.96
C LYS A 23 -3.81 12.83 -4.65
N MET A 24 -2.94 12.16 -3.88
CA MET A 24 -3.27 11.49 -2.63
C MET A 24 -3.39 12.49 -1.47
N VAL A 25 -4.38 13.38 -1.54
CA VAL A 25 -4.69 14.36 -0.49
C VAL A 25 -5.82 13.86 0.41
N LYS A 26 -5.88 14.34 1.64
CA LYS A 26 -6.95 13.98 2.58
C LYS A 26 -8.32 14.28 1.97
N GLY A 27 -9.24 13.31 2.06
CA GLY A 27 -10.59 13.38 1.54
C GLY A 27 -10.71 12.99 0.06
N PHE A 28 -9.60 12.81 -0.66
CA PHE A 28 -9.66 12.26 -2.01
C PHE A 28 -10.15 10.82 -1.97
N SER A 29 -11.07 10.47 -2.87
CA SER A 29 -11.55 9.10 -3.04
C SER A 29 -11.60 8.72 -4.51
N THR A 30 -11.40 7.44 -4.79
CA THR A 30 -11.49 6.86 -6.13
C THR A 30 -12.18 5.50 -6.05
N SER A 31 -12.99 5.19 -7.05
CA SER A 31 -13.74 3.93 -7.11
C SER A 31 -13.46 3.20 -8.42
N ALA A 32 -13.15 1.91 -8.33
CA ALA A 32 -12.94 1.03 -9.47
C ALA A 32 -13.30 -0.41 -9.09
N GLY A 33 -14.00 -1.13 -9.97
CA GLY A 33 -14.28 -2.56 -9.79
C GLY A 33 -15.02 -2.93 -8.50
N GLY A 34 -15.97 -2.08 -8.06
CA GLY A 34 -16.73 -2.28 -6.82
C GLY A 34 -15.96 -1.96 -5.53
N CYS A 35 -14.72 -1.48 -5.65
CA CYS A 35 -13.91 -0.97 -4.55
C CYS A 35 -13.89 0.55 -4.55
N THR A 36 -13.94 1.14 -3.36
CA THR A 36 -13.70 2.57 -3.13
C THR A 36 -12.53 2.72 -2.19
N THR A 37 -11.51 3.46 -2.61
CA THR A 37 -10.37 3.85 -1.79
C THR A 37 -10.48 5.32 -1.43
N THR A 38 -10.35 5.65 -0.15
CA THR A 38 -10.41 6.99 0.41
C THR A 38 -9.14 7.28 1.19
N PHE A 39 -8.53 8.43 0.95
CA PHE A 39 -7.37 8.90 1.73
C PHE A 39 -7.87 9.66 2.96
N VAL A 40 -7.88 9.00 4.12
CA VAL A 40 -8.43 9.56 5.36
C VAL A 40 -7.43 10.49 6.07
N GLU A 41 -6.14 10.29 5.83
CA GLU A 41 -5.05 11.14 6.33
C GLU A 41 -3.94 11.22 5.28
N SER A 42 -3.44 12.42 5.01
CA SER A 42 -2.28 12.66 4.14
C SER A 42 -1.51 13.86 4.66
N THR A 43 -0.32 13.61 5.19
CA THR A 43 0.62 14.57 5.77
C THR A 43 2.04 14.18 5.36
N ASP A 44 3.03 15.03 5.62
CA ASP A 44 4.43 14.76 5.29
C ASP A 44 5.01 13.50 5.94
N THR A 45 4.45 13.08 7.07
CA THR A 45 4.94 11.94 7.85
C THR A 45 4.00 10.76 7.89
N LYS A 46 2.73 10.93 7.48
CA LYS A 46 1.70 9.91 7.62
C LYS A 46 0.68 9.97 6.51
N LEU A 47 0.42 8.81 5.92
CA LEU A 47 -0.62 8.56 4.92
C LEU A 47 -1.48 7.41 5.41
N ILE A 48 -2.80 7.61 5.47
CA ILE A 48 -3.75 6.53 5.73
C ILE A 48 -4.74 6.51 4.58
N ASN A 49 -4.90 5.35 3.97
CA ASN A 49 -5.97 5.08 3.03
C ASN A 49 -6.81 3.88 3.47
N GLU A 50 -8.11 4.04 3.31
CA GLU A 50 -9.13 3.04 3.58
C GLU A 50 -9.69 2.58 2.24
N THR A 51 -9.77 1.27 2.03
CA THR A 51 -10.38 0.67 0.84
C THR A 51 -11.50 -0.25 1.26
N VAL A 52 -12.70 0.03 0.76
CA VAL A 52 -13.90 -0.80 0.95
C VAL A 52 -14.32 -1.36 -0.40
N CYS A 53 -14.31 -2.68 -0.52
CA CYS A 53 -14.86 -3.39 -1.67
C CYS A 53 -16.18 -4.04 -1.30
N ASN A 54 -17.24 -3.70 -2.03
CA ASN A 54 -18.56 -4.30 -1.88
C ASN A 54 -18.92 -5.02 -3.17
N ASN A 55 -18.31 -6.18 -3.39
CA ASN A 55 -18.70 -7.07 -4.47
C ASN A 55 -19.73 -8.09 -3.98
N PRO A 56 -20.57 -8.65 -4.87
CA PRO A 56 -21.63 -9.58 -4.49
C PRO A 56 -21.10 -10.81 -3.74
N ASP A 57 -19.94 -11.32 -4.15
CA ASP A 57 -19.35 -12.55 -3.61
C ASP A 57 -18.37 -12.31 -2.46
N VAL A 58 -17.75 -11.13 -2.44
CA VAL A 58 -16.69 -10.77 -1.48
C VAL A 58 -16.86 -9.33 -1.03
N LYS A 59 -17.01 -9.15 0.28
CA LYS A 59 -16.88 -7.85 0.92
C LYS A 59 -15.50 -7.77 1.55
N SER A 60 -14.79 -6.68 1.32
CA SER A 60 -13.53 -6.44 1.99
C SER A 60 -13.43 -5.01 2.49
N HIS A 61 -12.78 -4.86 3.63
CA HIS A 61 -12.43 -3.58 4.19
C HIS A 61 -10.95 -3.66 4.57
N SER A 62 -10.15 -2.73 4.05
CA SER A 62 -8.73 -2.67 4.34
C SER A 62 -8.29 -1.26 4.67
N ILE A 63 -7.43 -1.13 5.66
CA ILE A 63 -6.81 0.13 6.06
C ILE A 63 -5.31 -0.06 5.92
N VAL A 64 -4.70 0.80 5.11
CA VAL A 64 -3.25 0.88 4.97
C VAL A 64 -2.80 2.18 5.62
N GLU A 65 -1.96 2.05 6.65
CA GLU A 65 -1.28 3.15 7.30
C GLU A 65 0.20 3.11 6.90
N THR A 66 0.70 4.21 6.35
CA THR A 66 2.10 4.40 5.98
C THR A 66 2.66 5.56 6.78
N THR A 67 3.75 5.31 7.50
CA THR A 67 4.44 6.30 8.33
C THR A 67 5.87 6.47 7.84
N LYS A 68 6.27 7.71 7.56
CA LYS A 68 7.65 8.07 7.27
C LYS A 68 8.46 7.96 8.56
N ILE A 69 9.48 7.10 8.55
CA ILE A 69 10.41 6.92 9.67
C ILE A 69 11.65 7.80 9.47
N SER A 70 12.12 7.88 8.23
CA SER A 70 13.23 8.75 7.81
C SER A 70 13.04 9.15 6.35
N ASP A 71 13.97 9.92 5.77
CA ASP A 71 13.93 10.26 4.33
C ASP A 71 14.03 9.04 3.41
N THR A 72 14.55 7.92 3.92
CA THR A 72 14.74 6.69 3.17
C THR A 72 13.96 5.52 3.72
N GLU A 73 13.18 5.66 4.79
CA GLU A 73 12.47 4.53 5.42
C GLU A 73 11.01 4.86 5.73
N PHE A 74 10.14 3.92 5.37
CA PHE A 74 8.71 3.98 5.60
C PHE A 74 8.23 2.68 6.25
N ALA A 75 7.36 2.80 7.24
CA ALA A 75 6.68 1.67 7.86
C ALA A 75 5.23 1.62 7.38
N MET A 76 4.80 0.48 6.88
CA MET A 76 3.42 0.26 6.45
C MET A 76 2.76 -0.78 7.36
N THR A 77 1.55 -0.48 7.82
CA THR A 77 0.67 -1.45 8.49
C THR A 77 -0.60 -1.57 7.67
N MET A 78 -0.86 -2.76 7.15
CA MET A 78 -2.10 -3.09 6.46
C MET A 78 -2.95 -3.96 7.37
N LYS A 79 -4.17 -3.51 7.65
CA LYS A 79 -5.23 -4.32 8.26
C LYS A 79 -6.24 -4.63 7.18
N SER A 80 -6.68 -5.87 7.07
CA SER A 80 -7.71 -6.26 6.11
C SER A 80 -8.67 -7.23 6.74
N ASP A 81 -9.95 -6.92 6.61
CA ASP A 81 -11.09 -7.77 6.93
C ASP A 81 -11.73 -8.19 5.61
N VAL A 82 -11.93 -9.49 5.41
CA VAL A 82 -12.57 -10.06 4.23
C VAL A 82 -13.70 -10.96 4.69
N ASP A 83 -14.87 -10.77 4.10
CA ASP A 83 -16.04 -11.63 4.24
C ASP A 83 -16.37 -12.21 2.86
N ALA A 84 -16.16 -13.52 2.72
CA ALA A 84 -16.48 -14.27 1.51
C ALA A 84 -17.42 -15.42 1.88
N GLY A 85 -18.69 -15.32 1.45
CA GLY A 85 -19.70 -16.33 1.74
C GLY A 85 -19.95 -16.57 3.24
N GLY A 86 -19.82 -15.53 4.09
CA GLY A 86 -20.01 -15.63 5.54
C GLY A 86 -18.77 -16.04 6.33
N ASN A 87 -17.67 -16.38 5.66
CA ASN A 87 -16.39 -16.65 6.30
C ASN A 87 -15.61 -15.36 6.44
N LYS A 88 -15.46 -14.90 7.69
CA LYS A 88 -14.73 -13.68 8.04
C LYS A 88 -13.28 -14.01 8.34
N THR A 89 -12.37 -13.35 7.64
CA THR A 89 -10.93 -13.43 7.86
C THR A 89 -10.37 -12.04 8.12
N THR A 90 -9.70 -11.85 9.25
CA THR A 90 -8.95 -10.64 9.56
C THR A 90 -7.46 -10.93 9.47
N SER A 91 -6.71 -10.04 8.83
CA SER A 91 -5.25 -10.14 8.72
C SER A 91 -4.61 -8.79 9.02
N ILE A 92 -3.44 -8.84 9.66
CA ILE A 92 -2.61 -7.66 9.92
C ILE A 92 -1.21 -7.96 9.40
N ASN A 93 -0.76 -7.16 8.43
CA ASN A 93 0.56 -7.25 7.85
C ASN A 93 1.33 -5.97 8.14
N LYS A 94 2.59 -6.11 8.57
CA LYS A 94 3.49 -4.99 8.82
C LYS A 94 4.70 -5.12 7.91
N ILE A 95 4.97 -4.08 7.14
CA ILE A 95 6.04 -4.04 6.15
C ILE A 95 6.91 -2.82 6.45
N LYS A 96 8.22 -2.96 6.24
CA LYS A 96 9.13 -1.81 6.18
C LYS A 96 9.65 -1.70 4.75
N GLN A 97 9.62 -0.49 4.20
CA GLN A 97 10.19 -0.16 2.91
C GLN A 97 11.36 0.80 3.10
N THR A 98 12.49 0.47 2.49
CA THR A 98 13.70 1.29 2.53
C THR A 98 14.09 1.67 1.11
N PHE A 99 14.25 2.96 0.86
CA PHE A 99 14.74 3.53 -0.39
C PHE A 99 16.26 3.47 -0.38
N VAL A 100 16.82 2.60 -1.23
CA VAL A 100 18.26 2.31 -1.28
C VAL A 100 19.04 3.17 -2.28
N GLY A 101 18.38 4.10 -2.98
CA GLY A 101 19.04 5.01 -3.92
C GLY A 101 18.09 5.93 -4.67
N LYS A 102 18.64 7.04 -5.20
CA LYS A 102 17.91 7.99 -6.05
C LYS A 102 17.74 7.51 -7.50
N THR A 103 18.60 6.58 -7.93
CA THR A 103 18.59 6.01 -9.28
C THR A 103 18.18 4.55 -9.24
N CYS A 104 17.32 4.17 -10.18
CA CYS A 104 16.93 2.80 -10.42
C CYS A 104 18.12 1.91 -10.80
N SER A 105 18.42 0.89 -9.98
CA SER A 105 19.32 -0.19 -10.39
C SER A 105 18.64 -1.10 -11.40
N GLU A 106 19.41 -1.85 -12.19
CA GLU A 106 18.85 -2.81 -13.16
C GLU A 106 17.93 -3.84 -12.49
N ALA A 107 18.28 -4.31 -11.29
CA ALA A 107 17.47 -5.22 -10.49
C ALA A 107 16.12 -4.62 -10.05
N SER A 108 16.00 -3.28 -10.00
CA SER A 108 14.78 -2.58 -9.56
C SER A 108 13.82 -2.25 -10.71
N LYS A 109 14.27 -2.38 -11.97
CA LYS A 109 13.50 -1.96 -13.15
C LYS A 109 12.35 -2.90 -13.49
N GLY A 110 12.23 -4.04 -12.80
CA GLY A 110 11.22 -5.07 -13.09
C GLY A 110 11.46 -5.71 -14.45
N VAL A 111 11.32 -7.03 -14.54
CA VAL A 111 11.25 -7.70 -15.85
C VAL A 111 10.00 -7.14 -16.54
N LYS A 112 10.11 -6.66 -17.79
CA LYS A 112 8.95 -6.31 -18.61
C LYS A 112 7.95 -7.47 -18.53
N GLN A 113 6.79 -7.24 -17.89
CA GLN A 113 5.64 -8.13 -18.03
C GLN A 113 5.05 -7.97 -19.43
#